data_AF-A0AAW1TZG8-F1
#
_entry.id   AF-A0AAW1TZG8-F1
#
_cell.length_a   1.000
_cell.length_b   1.000
_cell.length_c   1.000
_cell.angle_alpha   90.00
_cell.angle_beta   90.00
_cell.angle_gamma   90.00
#
_symmetry.space_group_name_H-M   'P 1'
#
loop_
_entity.id
_entity.type
_entity.pdbx_description
1 polymer ?
#
loop_
_entity_poly.entity_id
_entity_poly.type
_entity_poly.pdbx_seq_one_letter_code
_entity_poly.pdbx_strand_id
1 'polypeptide(L)'
;MFFDEPAYKIFGPFMGHDNERLRDMLLAYLNGVQALYHQSSLGVTLELVLVRLDIMSRQPSKMNHYNGERSKLLDSFCEYQESLNQGSDSDPNHWDMALYISGLDFYAIENGKKSGATMGLATVGGFVITNMLV
;
A
#
# COMPACT_ATOMS: atom_id res chain seq x y z
N MET A 1 0.68 1.31 6.24
CA MET A 1 0.52 0.19 5.28
C MET A 1 -0.91 -0.32 5.37
N PHE A 2 -1.55 -0.53 4.24
CA PHE A 2 -2.94 -0.97 4.13
C PHE A 2 -2.97 -2.24 3.29
N PHE A 3 -3.43 -3.35 3.88
CA PHE A 3 -3.51 -4.65 3.23
C PHE A 3 -4.98 -4.96 2.96
N ASP A 4 -5.38 -4.98 1.70
CA ASP A 4 -6.79 -4.88 1.32
C ASP A 4 -7.58 -6.20 1.44
N GLU A 5 -8.90 -6.10 1.25
CA GLU A 5 -9.80 -7.26 1.32
C GLU A 5 -9.47 -8.34 0.28
N PRO A 6 -9.25 -8.01 -1.01
CA PRO A 6 -8.75 -8.96 -1.99
C PRO A 6 -7.49 -9.71 -1.54
N ALA A 7 -6.47 -9.03 -1.03
CA ALA A 7 -5.24 -9.63 -0.53
C ALA A 7 -5.53 -10.50 0.70
N TYR A 8 -6.34 -10.03 1.63
CA TYR A 8 -6.78 -10.80 2.80
C TYR A 8 -7.48 -12.10 2.41
N LYS A 9 -8.33 -12.09 1.38
CA LYS A 9 -9.00 -13.30 0.88
C LYS A 9 -8.03 -14.28 0.25
N ILE A 10 -6.97 -13.80 -0.40
CA ILE A 10 -5.93 -14.65 -1.00
C ILE A 10 -5.03 -15.25 0.08
N PHE A 11 -4.47 -14.42 0.95
CA PHE A 11 -3.43 -14.85 1.91
C PHE A 11 -3.99 -15.39 3.22
N GLY A 12 -5.19 -14.97 3.62
CA GLY A 12 -5.87 -15.39 4.85
C GLY A 12 -5.91 -16.91 5.01
N PRO A 13 -6.38 -17.70 4.03
CA PRO A 13 -6.41 -19.15 4.14
C PRO A 13 -5.05 -19.80 4.39
N PHE A 14 -3.98 -19.30 3.76
CA PHE A 14 -2.62 -19.82 3.96
C PHE A 14 -2.06 -19.52 5.35
N MET A 15 -2.54 -18.45 5.97
CA MET A 15 -2.18 -18.05 7.33
C MET A 15 -3.17 -18.54 8.38
N GLY A 16 -4.16 -19.34 8.02
CA GLY A 16 -5.22 -19.79 8.95
C GLY A 16 -6.12 -18.66 9.45
N HIS A 17 -6.25 -17.58 8.66
CA HIS A 17 -6.93 -16.33 9.01
C HIS A 17 -6.39 -15.66 10.28
N ASP A 18 -5.14 -15.94 10.64
CA ASP A 18 -4.45 -15.32 11.76
C ASP A 18 -3.79 -14.01 11.33
N ASN A 19 -4.29 -12.90 11.87
CA ASN A 19 -3.78 -11.57 11.58
C ASN A 19 -2.33 -11.37 12.07
N GLU A 20 -1.91 -12.07 13.13
CA GLU A 20 -0.53 -12.00 13.61
C GLU A 20 0.43 -12.61 12.58
N ARG A 21 0.07 -13.76 12.01
CA ARG A 21 0.85 -14.39 10.93
C ARG A 21 0.88 -13.55 9.65
N LEU A 22 -0.24 -12.93 9.30
CA LEU A 22 -0.29 -11.97 8.18
C LEU A 22 0.61 -10.76 8.43
N ARG A 23 0.58 -10.19 9.64
CA ARG A 23 1.47 -9.10 10.03
C ARG A 23 2.93 -9.53 9.92
N ASP A 24 3.30 -10.69 10.46
CA ASP A 24 4.68 -11.17 10.44
C ASP A 24 5.18 -11.40 9.01
N MET A 25 4.32 -11.90 8.11
CA MET A 25 4.61 -11.98 6.68
C MET A 25 4.87 -10.59 6.07
N LEU A 26 4.00 -9.61 6.33
CA LEU A 26 4.15 -8.26 5.81
C LEU A 26 5.41 -7.56 6.33
N LEU A 27 5.74 -7.77 7.61
CA LEU A 27 6.98 -7.28 8.21
C LEU A 27 8.21 -7.93 7.57
N ALA A 28 8.16 -9.22 7.24
CA ALA A 28 9.26 -9.89 6.54
C ALA A 28 9.48 -9.29 5.14
N TYR A 29 8.42 -8.99 4.39
CA TYR A 29 8.53 -8.29 3.11
C TYR A 29 9.12 -6.88 3.29
N LEU A 30 8.65 -6.11 4.27
CA LEU A 30 9.17 -4.77 4.56
C LEU A 30 10.67 -4.81 4.93
N ASN A 31 11.09 -5.77 5.74
CA ASN A 31 12.50 -5.97 6.08
C ASN A 31 13.35 -6.29 4.84
N GLY A 32 12.82 -7.08 3.90
CA GLY A 32 13.48 -7.34 2.62
C GLY A 32 13.64 -6.06 1.79
N VAL A 33 12.62 -5.21 1.74
CA VAL A 33 12.68 -3.89 1.07
C VAL A 33 13.68 -2.97 1.77
N GLN A 34 13.66 -2.90 3.10
CA GLN A 34 14.60 -2.10 3.88
C GLN A 34 16.06 -2.50 3.61
N ALA A 35 16.35 -3.79 3.52
CA ALA A 35 17.69 -4.28 3.19
C ALA A 35 18.20 -3.78 1.82
N LEU A 36 17.31 -3.55 0.85
CA LEU A 36 17.66 -2.95 -0.44
C LEU A 36 17.99 -1.46 -0.29
N TYR A 37 17.23 -0.73 0.52
CA TYR A 37 17.46 0.71 0.76
C TYR A 37 18.69 0.99 1.64
N HIS A 38 19.18 0.01 2.38
CA HIS A 38 20.44 0.08 3.11
C HIS A 38 21.67 -0.21 2.25
N GLN A 39 21.51 -0.53 0.95
CA GLN A 39 22.65 -0.76 0.09
C GLN A 39 23.46 0.52 -0.16
N SER A 40 24.79 0.41 0.03
CA SER A 40 25.74 1.51 -0.15
C SER A 40 25.68 2.18 -1.53
N SER A 41 25.24 1.47 -2.57
CA SER A 41 25.05 2.01 -3.93
C SER A 41 24.00 3.11 -4.02
N LEU A 42 23.09 3.21 -3.04
CA LEU A 42 22.09 4.27 -2.99
C LEU A 42 22.70 5.65 -2.67
N GLY A 43 23.88 5.68 -2.04
CA GLY A 43 24.60 6.91 -1.69
C GLY A 43 23.97 7.75 -0.58
N VAL A 44 22.80 7.34 -0.07
CA VAL A 44 22.10 7.93 1.07
C VAL A 44 21.62 6.84 2.01
N THR A 45 21.43 7.17 3.29
CA THR A 45 20.80 6.26 4.26
C THR A 45 19.31 6.57 4.30
N LEU A 46 18.48 5.57 4.02
CA LEU A 46 17.03 5.65 4.14
C LEU A 46 16.56 4.60 5.14
N GLU A 47 15.84 5.02 6.17
CA GLU A 47 15.22 4.13 7.15
C GLU A 47 13.72 4.05 6.87
N LEU A 48 13.18 2.83 6.76
CA LEU A 48 11.75 2.60 6.56
C LEU A 48 11.15 2.08 7.86
N VAL A 49 10.26 2.87 8.47
CA VAL A 49 9.61 2.49 9.73
C VAL A 49 8.11 2.31 9.53
N LEU A 50 7.58 1.16 9.96
CA LEU A 50 6.16 0.90 9.94
C LEU A 50 5.49 1.50 11.19
N VAL A 51 4.83 2.64 11.03
CA VAL A 51 4.09 3.29 12.13
C VAL A 51 2.64 2.77 12.27
N ARG A 52 2.08 2.24 11.17
CA ARG A 52 0.68 1.78 11.13
C ARG A 52 0.47 0.67 10.10
N LEU A 53 -0.27 -0.37 10.50
CA LEU A 53 -0.72 -1.45 9.63
C LEU A 53 -2.24 -1.67 9.78
N ASP A 54 -2.98 -1.53 8.68
CA ASP A 54 -4.40 -1.84 8.61
C ASP A 54 -4.59 -3.10 7.74
N ILE A 55 -5.03 -4.20 8.35
CA ILE A 55 -5.44 -5.43 7.66
C ILE A 55 -6.95 -5.38 7.45
N MET A 56 -7.37 -5.19 6.20
CA MET A 56 -8.78 -5.02 5.85
C MET A 56 -9.39 -6.37 5.48
N SER A 57 -10.12 -7.00 6.40
CA SER A 57 -10.93 -8.18 6.06
C SER A 57 -12.15 -7.84 5.20
N ARG A 58 -12.52 -6.55 5.15
CA ARG A 58 -13.56 -5.97 4.30
C ARG A 58 -13.12 -4.59 3.84
N GLN A 59 -13.37 -4.27 2.57
CA GLN A 59 -13.10 -2.96 2.01
C GLN A 59 -13.91 -1.86 2.72
N PRO A 60 -13.28 -0.76 3.17
CA PRO A 60 -13.99 0.38 3.74
C PRO A 60 -14.99 0.99 2.75
N SER A 61 -16.20 1.33 3.20
CA SER A 61 -17.22 1.95 2.33
C SER A 61 -16.80 3.30 1.75
N LYS A 62 -15.86 3.99 2.41
CA LYS A 62 -15.29 5.27 1.98
C LYS A 62 -14.15 5.12 0.95
N MET A 63 -13.70 3.89 0.67
CA MET A 63 -12.61 3.64 -0.28
C MET A 63 -13.04 2.61 -1.32
N ASN A 64 -13.39 3.08 -2.52
CA ASN A 64 -13.73 2.17 -3.61
C ASN A 64 -12.45 1.71 -4.31
N HIS A 65 -12.24 0.40 -4.43
CA HIS A 65 -11.05 -0.13 -5.09
C HIS A 65 -11.19 -0.26 -6.63
N TYR A 66 -12.34 0.13 -7.19
CA TYR A 66 -12.64 0.16 -8.64
C TYR A 66 -12.25 -1.11 -9.41
N ASN A 67 -12.35 -2.27 -8.76
CA ASN A 67 -11.92 -3.57 -9.29
C ASN A 67 -10.48 -3.61 -9.84
N GLY A 68 -9.59 -2.72 -9.38
CA GLY A 68 -8.20 -2.65 -9.81
C GLY A 68 -7.93 -1.70 -10.97
N GLU A 69 -8.89 -0.85 -11.36
CA GLU A 69 -8.57 0.25 -12.28
C GLU A 69 -7.58 1.19 -11.57
N ARG A 70 -6.33 1.20 -12.04
CA ARG A 70 -5.17 1.69 -11.28
C ARG A 70 -5.27 3.16 -10.90
N SER A 71 -5.78 4.01 -11.81
CA SER A 71 -5.83 5.45 -11.59
C SER A 71 -6.92 5.80 -10.58
N LYS A 72 -8.14 5.29 -10.75
CA LYS A 72 -9.23 5.54 -9.81
C LYS A 72 -8.98 4.91 -8.44
N LEU A 73 -8.38 3.73 -8.42
CA LEU A 73 -7.97 3.08 -7.17
C LEU A 73 -6.95 3.95 -6.42
N LEU A 74 -5.95 4.47 -7.14
CA LEU A 74 -4.97 5.38 -6.55
C LEU A 74 -5.68 6.60 -5.97
N ASP A 75 -6.48 7.31 -6.74
CA ASP A 75 -7.20 8.52 -6.29
C ASP A 75 -8.06 8.25 -5.05
N SER A 76 -8.86 7.17 -5.05
CA SER A 76 -9.68 6.84 -3.87
C SER A 76 -8.86 6.39 -2.67
N PHE A 77 -7.71 5.75 -2.88
CA PHE A 77 -6.80 5.44 -1.80
C PHE A 77 -6.19 6.71 -1.20
N CYS A 78 -5.75 7.65 -2.04
CA CYS A 78 -5.20 8.94 -1.63
C CYS A 78 -6.16 9.66 -0.68
N GLU A 79 -7.41 9.84 -1.11
CA GLU A 79 -8.46 10.51 -0.34
C GLU A 79 -8.75 9.77 0.98
N TYR A 80 -8.80 8.43 0.94
CA TYR A 80 -9.07 7.62 2.12
C TYR A 80 -7.95 7.74 3.15
N GLN A 81 -6.68 7.57 2.75
CA GLN A 81 -5.56 7.63 3.69
C GLN A 81 -5.35 9.03 4.25
N GLU A 82 -5.54 10.08 3.44
CA GLU A 82 -5.52 11.48 3.91
C GLU A 82 -6.59 11.72 4.98
N SER A 83 -7.78 11.17 4.79
CA SER A 83 -8.86 11.29 5.78
C SER A 83 -8.53 10.64 7.13
N LEU A 84 -7.55 9.73 7.18
CA LEU A 84 -7.09 9.08 8.41
C LEU A 84 -5.85 9.75 9.01
N ASN A 85 -5.08 10.53 8.22
CA ASN A 85 -3.82 11.16 8.61
C ASN A 85 -3.99 12.64 9.02
N GLN A 86 -5.00 12.95 9.83
CA GLN A 86 -5.37 14.34 10.16
C GLN A 86 -4.53 14.97 11.28
N GLY A 87 -3.59 14.22 11.86
CA GLY A 87 -2.67 14.72 12.89
C GLY A 87 -1.55 15.57 12.29
N SER A 88 -0.98 16.48 13.09
CA SER A 88 0.27 17.15 12.71
C SER A 88 1.43 16.16 12.65
N ASP A 89 2.53 16.50 11.98
CA ASP A 89 3.73 15.66 11.87
C ASP A 89 4.35 15.28 13.24
N SER A 90 3.96 15.98 14.31
CA SER A 90 4.33 15.66 15.70
C SER A 90 3.48 14.56 16.35
N ASP A 91 2.38 14.13 15.72
CA ASP A 91 1.58 13.01 16.18
C ASP A 91 2.35 11.71 15.89
N PRO A 92 2.59 10.84 16.90
CA PRO A 92 3.29 9.57 16.68
C PRO A 92 2.56 8.62 15.72
N ASN A 93 1.28 8.84 15.44
CA ASN A 93 0.50 8.08 14.46
C ASN A 93 0.48 8.73 13.08
N HIS A 94 1.13 9.87 12.89
CA HIS A 94 1.31 10.49 11.57
C HIS A 94 2.22 9.62 10.71
N TRP A 95 1.93 9.51 9.41
CA TRP A 95 2.80 8.84 8.44
C TRP A 95 3.17 9.77 7.28
N ASP A 96 4.44 9.72 6.88
CA ASP A 96 4.93 10.44 5.70
C ASP A 96 4.48 9.78 4.39
N MET A 97 4.22 8.47 4.43
CA MET A 97 3.92 7.67 3.25
C MET A 97 2.86 6.60 3.53
N ALA A 98 1.96 6.42 2.58
CA ALA A 98 0.94 5.37 2.60
C ALA A 98 1.20 4.35 1.49
N LEU A 99 1.22 3.06 1.86
CA LEU A 99 1.38 1.93 0.96
C LEU A 99 0.10 1.08 0.99
N TYR A 100 -0.52 0.88 -0.17
CA TYR A 100 -1.67 0.00 -0.35
C TYR A 100 -1.25 -1.27 -1.10
N ILE A 101 -1.43 -2.41 -0.44
CA ILE A 101 -1.09 -3.73 -0.96
C ILE A 101 -2.39 -4.42 -1.30
N SER A 102 -2.52 -4.83 -2.57
CA SER A 102 -3.76 -5.38 -3.09
C SER A 102 -3.62 -6.78 -3.67
N GLY A 103 -4.67 -7.58 -3.51
CA GLY A 103 -4.85 -8.85 -4.23
C GLY A 103 -5.47 -8.68 -5.62
N LEU A 104 -5.72 -7.45 -6.07
CA LEU A 104 -6.33 -7.16 -7.37
C LEU A 104 -5.28 -7.16 -8.49
N ASP A 105 -5.72 -7.54 -9.68
CA ASP A 105 -4.95 -7.35 -10.91
C ASP A 105 -5.13 -5.90 -11.40
N PHE A 106 -4.12 -5.06 -11.16
CA PHE A 106 -4.15 -3.66 -11.55
C PHE A 106 -4.14 -3.49 -13.06
N TYR A 107 -4.96 -2.56 -13.54
CA TYR A 107 -5.08 -2.32 -14.97
C TYR A 107 -5.39 -0.87 -15.30
N ALA A 108 -5.11 -0.51 -16.55
CA ALA A 108 -5.67 0.67 -17.18
C ALA A 108 -6.37 0.32 -18.49
N ILE A 109 -7.19 1.24 -18.98
CA ILE A 109 -7.75 1.18 -20.32
C ILE A 109 -6.83 1.92 -21.28
N GLU A 110 -6.12 1.19 -22.12
CA GLU A 110 -5.21 1.71 -23.14
C GLU A 110 -5.77 1.33 -24.51
N ASN A 111 -6.05 2.34 -25.35
CA ASN A 111 -6.67 2.16 -26.67
C ASN A 111 -7.96 1.31 -26.63
N GLY A 112 -8.77 1.48 -25.59
CA GLY A 112 -10.03 0.75 -25.41
C GLY A 112 -9.90 -0.70 -24.92
N LYS A 113 -8.69 -1.15 -24.56
CA LYS A 113 -8.44 -2.50 -24.03
C LYS A 113 -7.87 -2.45 -22.61
N LYS A 114 -8.19 -3.47 -21.82
CA LYS A 114 -7.63 -3.67 -20.48
C LYS A 114 -6.14 -4.06 -20.62
N SER A 115 -5.25 -3.26 -20.04
CA SER A 115 -3.81 -3.48 -20.00
C SER A 115 -3.36 -3.63 -18.54
N GLY A 116 -2.81 -4.79 -18.20
CA GLY A 116 -2.25 -5.10 -16.86
C GLY A 116 -0.73 -5.00 -16.80
N ALA A 117 -0.12 -4.24 -17.73
CA ALA A 117 1.34 -4.18 -17.87
C ALA A 117 2.06 -3.52 -16.68
N THR A 118 1.32 -2.94 -15.73
CA THR A 118 1.87 -2.22 -14.59
C THR A 118 1.33 -2.82 -13.29
N MET A 119 2.22 -3.34 -12.46
CA MET A 119 1.89 -3.99 -11.18
C MET A 119 1.75 -2.99 -10.03
N GLY A 120 2.05 -1.71 -10.23
CA GLY A 120 1.98 -0.70 -9.18
C GLY A 120 1.95 0.71 -9.76
N LEU A 121 1.43 1.65 -8.98
CA LEU A 121 1.35 3.06 -9.38
C LEU A 121 1.68 3.94 -8.18
N ALA A 122 2.42 5.00 -8.42
CA ALA A 122 2.73 6.02 -7.43
C ALA A 122 2.65 7.41 -8.09
N THR A 123 2.17 8.41 -7.35
CA THR A 123 2.17 9.79 -7.82
C THR A 123 3.59 10.35 -7.75
N VAL A 124 4.11 10.88 -8.86
CA VAL A 124 5.44 11.51 -8.92
C VAL A 124 5.27 13.02 -8.86
N GLY A 125 5.66 13.67 -7.74
CA GLY A 125 5.64 15.15 -7.69
C GLY A 125 5.37 15.84 -6.35
N GLY A 126 5.73 15.28 -5.20
CA GLY A 126 5.70 16.00 -3.92
C GLY A 126 6.67 15.35 -2.94
N PHE A 127 7.42 16.15 -2.18
CA PHE A 127 8.36 15.71 -1.14
C PHE A 127 7.67 15.18 0.13
N VAL A 128 6.54 14.51 -0.06
CA VAL A 128 5.82 13.62 0.86
C VAL A 128 5.35 12.52 -0.08
N ILE A 129 5.87 11.30 0.03
CA ILE A 129 5.50 10.23 -0.91
C ILE A 129 4.11 9.74 -0.51
N THR A 130 3.12 10.48 -0.97
CA THR A 130 1.72 10.11 -0.88
C THR A 130 1.47 9.07 -1.97
N ASN A 131 1.34 7.81 -1.53
CA ASN A 131 0.72 6.70 -2.25
C ASN A 131 1.64 5.88 -3.14
N MET A 132 1.92 4.66 -2.68
CA MET A 132 2.46 3.58 -3.49
C MET A 132 1.43 2.43 -3.51
N LEU A 133 1.01 2.03 -4.70
CA LEU A 133 0.29 0.80 -4.97
C LEU A 133 1.32 -0.28 -5.34
N VAL A 134 1.32 -1.40 -4.61
CA VAL A 134 2.11 -2.60 -4.91
C VAL A 134 1.20 -3.81 -5.01
#